data_AF-A0A529GJT3-F1
#
_entry.id   AF-A0A529GJT3-F1
#
_cell.length_a   1.000
_cell.length_b   1.000
_cell.length_c   1.000
_cell.angle_alpha   90.00
_cell.angle_beta   90.00
_cell.angle_gamma   90.00
#
_symmetry.space_group_name_H-M   'P 1'
#
loop_
_entity.id
_entity.type
_entity.pdbx_description
1 polymer ?
#
loop_
_entity_poly.entity_id
_entity_poly.type
_entity_poly.pdbx_seq_one_letter_code
_entity_poly.pdbx_strand_id
1 'polypeptide(L)'
;MVLVKAVVFLKSDVFLKPDVRTTMRICLSLDPSRLLRWHLWLAEALAEVPGNDVSCAFAADCRPLPLIFRLLLELERLVYGFRGKGAIDPVEAELRCLPPPPAGQMDVVIDLSGSESLPAARRVITPVFNGAPGEIGVVAAWVNHQDLLVDLHDTARPLRPWTARPTSADRQVLALRLDSALSCAVPLILKALAEETGSAASASPGPRTAPPSFGALSAL
;
A
#
# COMPACT_ATOMS: atom_id res chain seq x y z
N MET A 1 21.02 -20.39 15.09
CA MET A 1 19.76 -20.93 15.65
C MET A 1 18.98 -19.74 16.19
N VAL A 2 18.14 -19.12 15.34
CA VAL A 2 17.47 -17.86 15.66
C VAL A 2 16.11 -18.20 16.25
N LEU A 3 15.90 -17.75 17.49
CA LEU A 3 14.68 -17.93 18.26
C LEU A 3 13.54 -17.13 17.60
N VAL A 4 12.54 -17.82 17.08
CA VAL A 4 11.26 -17.21 16.66
C VAL A 4 10.54 -16.79 17.94
N LYS A 5 10.37 -15.48 18.16
CA LYS A 5 9.56 -14.96 19.26
C LYS A 5 8.08 -15.20 18.93
N ALA A 6 7.52 -16.23 19.53
CA ALA A 6 6.07 -16.37 19.66
C ALA A 6 5.55 -15.25 20.57
N VAL A 7 4.71 -14.37 20.03
CA VAL A 7 4.02 -13.32 20.80
C VAL A 7 2.82 -13.96 21.48
N VAL A 8 2.92 -14.18 22.78
CA VAL A 8 1.83 -14.64 23.65
C VAL A 8 1.11 -13.40 24.19
N PHE A 9 -0.17 -13.24 23.85
CA PHE A 9 -1.05 -12.22 24.41
C PHE A 9 -1.49 -12.62 25.84
N LEU A 10 -1.02 -11.91 26.86
CA LEU A 10 -1.69 -11.88 28.17
C LEU A 10 -2.67 -10.71 28.20
N LYS A 11 -3.94 -11.03 28.48
CA LYS A 11 -5.06 -10.09 28.60
C LYS A 11 -5.10 -9.58 30.04
N SER A 12 -4.97 -8.28 30.24
CA SER A 12 -5.28 -7.61 31.51
C SER A 12 -6.47 -6.68 31.28
N ASP A 13 -7.58 -6.99 31.95
CA ASP A 13 -8.85 -6.28 31.83
C ASP A 13 -8.79 -4.88 32.44
N VAL A 14 -9.00 -3.86 31.60
CA VAL A 14 -9.51 -2.55 32.02
C VAL A 14 -10.66 -2.19 31.09
N PHE A 15 -11.87 -2.19 31.67
CA PHE A 15 -13.13 -1.96 30.98
C PHE A 15 -13.31 -0.46 30.68
N LEU A 16 -12.77 0.01 29.57
CA LEU A 16 -13.17 1.27 28.93
C LEU A 16 -14.15 0.92 27.80
N LYS A 17 -15.32 1.56 27.84
CA LYS A 17 -16.40 1.44 26.85
C LYS A 17 -15.81 1.54 25.43
N PRO A 18 -15.89 0.51 24.57
CA PRO A 18 -15.31 0.58 23.24
C PRO A 18 -16.14 1.57 22.42
N ASP A 19 -15.56 2.71 22.07
CA ASP A 19 -15.86 3.30 20.77
C ASP A 19 -15.63 2.17 19.77
N VAL A 20 -16.70 1.71 19.12
CA VAL A 20 -16.60 0.71 18.05
C VAL A 20 -15.90 1.41 16.89
N ARG A 21 -14.57 1.52 16.97
CA ARG A 21 -13.75 1.78 15.80
C ARG A 21 -13.93 0.56 14.93
N THR A 22 -14.74 0.70 13.89
CA THR A 22 -14.90 -0.30 12.85
C THR A 22 -13.52 -0.70 12.35
N THR A 23 -13.17 -1.98 12.51
CA THR A 23 -11.94 -2.54 11.98
C THR A 23 -11.91 -2.35 10.47
N MET A 24 -10.84 -1.76 9.95
CA MET A 24 -10.60 -1.54 8.53
C MET A 24 -9.93 -2.78 7.94
N ARG A 25 -10.63 -3.47 7.02
CA ARG A 25 -10.09 -4.68 6.37
C ARG A 25 -9.29 -4.30 5.13
N ILE A 26 -7.99 -4.54 5.18
CA ILE A 26 -7.02 -4.19 4.15
C ILE A 26 -6.46 -5.47 3.55
N CYS A 27 -6.47 -5.57 2.23
CA CYS A 27 -5.87 -6.67 1.49
C CYS A 27 -4.71 -6.17 0.63
N LEU A 28 -3.54 -6.76 0.79
CA LEU A 28 -2.41 -6.59 -0.12
C LEU A 28 -2.57 -7.59 -1.27
N SER A 29 -2.71 -7.09 -2.50
CA SER A 29 -2.71 -7.95 -3.69
C SER A 29 -1.30 -8.00 -4.28
N LEU A 30 -0.64 -9.16 -4.17
CA LEU A 30 0.77 -9.34 -4.53
C LEU A 30 0.94 -10.20 -5.78
N ASP A 31 1.95 -9.87 -6.60
CA ASP A 31 2.45 -10.76 -7.64
C ASP A 31 3.34 -11.85 -7.00
N PRO A 32 3.00 -13.15 -7.14
CA PRO A 32 3.76 -14.23 -6.51
C PRO A 32 5.20 -14.36 -7.05
N SER A 33 5.53 -13.76 -8.19
CA SER A 33 6.89 -13.73 -8.75
C SER A 33 7.78 -12.59 -8.20
N ARG A 34 7.20 -11.68 -7.40
CA ARG A 34 7.84 -10.48 -6.85
C ARG A 34 7.49 -10.28 -5.37
N LEU A 35 7.81 -11.24 -4.52
CA LEU A 35 7.60 -11.14 -3.07
C LEU A 35 8.78 -10.46 -2.38
N LEU A 36 8.78 -9.13 -2.44
CA LEU A 36 9.90 -8.27 -2.03
C LEU A 36 9.71 -7.67 -0.63
N ARG A 37 10.83 -7.31 0.00
CA ARG A 37 10.91 -6.82 1.38
C ARG A 37 10.05 -5.59 1.66
N TRP A 38 9.93 -4.69 0.70
CA TRP A 38 9.11 -3.49 0.88
C TRP A 38 7.61 -3.81 1.03
N HIS A 39 7.13 -4.91 0.44
CA HIS A 39 5.77 -5.39 0.69
C HIS A 39 5.58 -5.83 2.14
N LEU A 40 6.60 -6.47 2.72
CA LEU A 40 6.58 -6.87 4.13
C LEU A 40 6.61 -5.63 5.03
N TRP A 41 7.45 -4.65 4.74
CA TRP A 41 7.46 -3.37 5.48
C TRP A 41 6.10 -2.68 5.46
N LEU A 42 5.42 -2.70 4.32
CA LEU A 42 4.07 -2.17 4.21
C LEU A 42 3.08 -2.96 5.07
N ALA A 43 3.11 -4.30 4.99
CA ALA A 43 2.22 -5.15 5.78
C ALA A 43 2.40 -4.93 7.29
N GLU A 44 3.65 -4.88 7.75
CA GLU A 44 4.02 -4.62 9.14
C GLU A 44 3.55 -3.23 9.58
N ALA A 45 3.87 -2.19 8.80
CA ALA A 45 3.49 -0.82 9.14
C ALA A 45 1.96 -0.60 9.14
N LEU A 46 1.21 -1.31 8.28
CA LEU A 46 -0.25 -1.29 8.31
C LEU A 46 -0.82 -2.00 9.53
N ALA A 47 -0.22 -3.13 9.94
CA ALA A 47 -0.65 -3.90 11.10
C ALA A 47 -0.36 -3.19 12.44
N GLU A 48 0.66 -2.31 12.47
CA GLU A 48 0.95 -1.46 13.62
C GLU A 48 -0.13 -0.37 13.86
N VAL A 49 -0.94 -0.04 12.85
CA VAL A 49 -2.01 0.97 12.98
C VAL A 49 -3.24 0.34 13.67
N PRO A 50 -3.68 0.86 14.83
CA PRO A 50 -4.81 0.30 15.56
C PRO A 50 -6.12 0.32 14.75
N GLY A 51 -6.78 -0.83 14.68
CA GLY A 51 -8.02 -1.00 13.94
C GLY A 51 -7.84 -1.48 12.51
N ASN A 52 -6.62 -1.70 12.03
CA ASN A 52 -6.39 -2.36 10.74
C ASN A 52 -6.39 -3.88 10.90
N ASP A 53 -7.02 -4.57 9.97
CA ASP A 53 -6.93 -6.01 9.78
C ASP A 53 -6.30 -6.27 8.40
N VAL A 54 -5.06 -6.77 8.39
CA VAL A 54 -4.22 -6.86 7.18
C VAL A 54 -4.16 -8.31 6.71
N SER A 55 -4.50 -8.52 5.45
CA SER A 55 -4.47 -9.81 4.76
C SER A 55 -3.73 -9.73 3.44
N CYS A 56 -3.38 -10.89 2.88
CA CYS A 56 -2.63 -10.99 1.62
C CYS A 56 -3.34 -11.91 0.62
N ALA A 57 -3.55 -11.42 -0.59
CA ALA A 57 -4.00 -12.20 -1.75
C ALA A 57 -2.88 -12.26 -2.79
N PHE A 58 -2.74 -13.40 -3.47
CA PHE A 58 -1.79 -13.54 -4.57
C PHE A 58 -2.53 -13.51 -5.90
N ALA A 59 -2.04 -12.71 -6.84
CA ALA A 59 -2.55 -12.70 -8.20
C ALA A 59 -2.35 -14.07 -8.87
N ALA A 60 -3.27 -14.44 -9.76
CA ALA A 60 -3.14 -15.65 -10.58
C ALA A 60 -2.04 -15.50 -11.63
N ASP A 61 -1.85 -14.27 -12.13
CA ASP A 61 -0.83 -13.94 -13.12
C ASP A 61 0.51 -13.60 -12.45
N CYS A 62 1.60 -13.93 -13.14
CA CYS A 62 2.96 -13.58 -12.75
C CYS A 62 3.56 -12.60 -13.74
N ARG A 63 4.14 -11.49 -13.25
CA ARG A 63 4.86 -10.50 -14.06
C ARG A 63 6.28 -10.35 -13.51
N PRO A 64 7.17 -11.34 -13.71
CA PRO A 64 8.52 -11.26 -13.18
C PRO A 64 9.29 -10.08 -13.79
N LEU A 65 10.18 -9.47 -13.01
CA LEU A 65 11.14 -8.52 -13.56
C LEU A 65 12.06 -9.23 -14.59
N PRO A 66 12.40 -8.56 -15.70
CA PRO A 66 13.39 -9.07 -16.65
C PRO A 66 14.68 -9.53 -15.96
N LEU A 67 15.20 -10.69 -16.36
CA LEU A 67 16.37 -11.35 -15.74
C LEU A 67 17.58 -10.40 -15.64
N ILE A 68 17.80 -9.57 -16.66
CA ILE A 68 18.91 -8.61 -16.70
C ILE A 68 18.90 -7.66 -15.50
N PHE A 69 17.73 -7.26 -14.99
CA PHE A 69 17.65 -6.39 -13.82
C PHE A 69 18.05 -7.12 -12.56
N ARG A 70 17.65 -8.39 -12.40
CA ARG A 70 18.10 -9.22 -11.28
C ARG A 70 19.63 -9.37 -11.29
N LEU A 71 20.22 -9.64 -12.45
CA LEU A 71 21.67 -9.76 -12.60
C LEU A 71 22.41 -8.46 -12.27
N LEU A 72 21.88 -7.31 -12.73
CA LEU A 72 22.45 -6.01 -12.41
C LEU A 72 22.42 -5.73 -10.91
N LEU A 73 21.29 -6.02 -10.24
CA LEU A 73 21.15 -5.80 -8.79
C LEU A 73 22.13 -6.68 -7.99
N GLU A 74 22.32 -7.93 -8.41
CA GLU A 74 23.36 -8.80 -7.82
C GLU A 74 24.77 -8.26 -8.06
N LEU A 75 25.06 -7.73 -9.25
CA LEU A 75 26.35 -7.11 -9.55
C LEU A 75 26.58 -5.87 -8.68
N GLU A 76 25.61 -4.95 -8.60
CA GLU A 76 25.70 -3.76 -7.76
C GLU A 76 25.91 -4.13 -6.29
N ARG A 77 25.24 -5.20 -5.81
CA ARG A 77 25.42 -5.73 -4.46
C ARG A 77 26.87 -6.17 -4.21
N LEU A 78 27.50 -6.85 -5.17
CA LEU A 78 28.89 -7.29 -5.07
C LEU A 78 29.87 -6.11 -5.15
N VAL A 79 29.64 -5.16 -6.05
CA VAL A 79 30.54 -4.01 -6.29
C VAL A 79 30.47 -2.98 -5.16
N TYR A 80 29.26 -2.60 -4.75
CA TYR A 80 29.03 -1.57 -3.72
C TYR A 80 28.92 -2.15 -2.30
N GLY A 81 28.98 -3.48 -2.15
CA GLY A 81 28.97 -4.15 -0.85
C GLY A 81 27.64 -4.03 -0.10
N PHE A 82 26.52 -3.86 -0.81
CA PHE A 82 25.20 -3.83 -0.18
C PHE A 82 24.97 -5.15 0.57
N ARG A 83 24.74 -5.07 1.88
CA ARG A 83 24.43 -6.24 2.71
C ARG A 83 22.92 -6.42 2.70
N GLY A 84 22.45 -7.65 2.46
CA GLY A 84 21.03 -7.98 2.41
C GLY A 84 20.26 -7.29 3.53
N LYS A 85 19.24 -6.52 3.13
CA LYS A 85 18.16 -5.83 3.84
C LYS A 85 17.48 -4.75 2.96
N GLY A 86 17.74 -4.73 1.66
CA GLY A 86 17.17 -3.73 0.75
C GLY A 86 15.71 -4.01 0.42
N ALA A 87 15.00 -2.98 -0.04
CA ALA A 87 13.59 -3.02 -0.41
C ALA A 87 13.21 -4.14 -1.40
N ILE A 88 14.16 -4.53 -2.25
CA ILE A 88 14.02 -5.52 -3.32
C ILE A 88 14.50 -6.92 -2.95
N ASP A 89 14.94 -7.14 -1.70
CA ASP A 89 15.33 -8.47 -1.28
C ASP A 89 14.10 -9.39 -1.21
N PRO A 90 14.22 -10.66 -1.63
CA PRO A 90 13.10 -11.61 -1.56
C PRO A 90 12.78 -11.98 -0.09
N VAL A 91 11.49 -12.04 0.23
CA VAL A 91 10.93 -12.39 1.55
C VAL A 91 9.65 -13.25 1.40
N GLU A 92 9.71 -14.22 0.48
CA GLU A 92 8.55 -15.05 0.12
C GLU A 92 7.94 -15.80 1.31
N ALA A 93 8.78 -16.36 2.19
CA ALA A 93 8.30 -17.15 3.32
C ALA A 93 7.47 -16.29 4.29
N GLU A 94 7.93 -15.07 4.56
CA GLU A 94 7.27 -14.12 5.46
C GLU A 94 5.93 -13.64 4.88
N LEU A 95 5.91 -13.26 3.60
CA LEU A 95 4.69 -12.80 2.93
C LEU A 95 3.65 -13.90 2.76
N ARG A 96 4.06 -15.15 2.54
CA ARG A 96 3.14 -16.30 2.48
C ARG A 96 2.57 -16.69 3.84
N CYS A 97 3.19 -16.26 4.94
CA CYS A 97 2.64 -16.48 6.29
C CYS A 97 1.54 -15.47 6.65
N LEU A 98 1.33 -14.41 5.86
CA LEU A 98 0.24 -13.47 6.09
C LEU A 98 -1.14 -14.15 5.89
N PRO A 99 -2.16 -13.77 6.67
CA PRO A 99 -3.47 -14.40 6.56
C PRO A 99 -4.11 -14.14 5.19
N PRO A 100 -4.83 -15.12 4.62
CA PRO A 100 -5.60 -14.89 3.39
C PRO A 100 -6.74 -13.89 3.65
N PRO A 101 -7.23 -13.18 2.60
CA PRO A 101 -8.35 -12.26 2.77
C PRO A 101 -9.61 -13.01 3.23
N PRO A 102 -10.37 -12.46 4.18
CA PRO A 102 -11.65 -13.04 4.55
C PRO A 102 -12.64 -12.97 3.38
N ALA A 103 -13.67 -13.82 3.40
CA ALA A 103 -14.71 -13.77 2.39
C ALA A 103 -15.46 -12.42 2.44
N GLY A 104 -15.87 -11.93 1.26
CA GLY A 104 -16.64 -10.71 1.09
C GLY A 104 -15.82 -9.52 0.60
N GLN A 105 -16.43 -8.33 0.61
CA GLN A 105 -15.82 -7.11 0.11
C GLN A 105 -14.82 -6.54 1.14
N MET A 106 -13.61 -6.20 0.69
CA MET A 106 -12.58 -5.50 1.47
C MET A 106 -12.90 -4.00 1.57
N ASP A 107 -12.45 -3.35 2.64
CA ASP A 107 -12.55 -1.89 2.73
C ASP A 107 -11.51 -1.25 1.82
N VAL A 108 -10.27 -1.75 1.84
CA VAL A 108 -9.21 -1.34 0.91
C VAL A 108 -8.48 -2.55 0.33
N VAL A 109 -8.22 -2.50 -0.97
CA VAL A 109 -7.17 -3.31 -1.61
C VAL A 109 -6.01 -2.39 -1.99
N ILE A 110 -4.80 -2.77 -1.59
CA ILE A 110 -3.58 -2.16 -2.10
C ILE A 110 -3.06 -3.08 -3.20
N ASP A 111 -3.17 -2.64 -4.45
CA ASP A 111 -2.74 -3.42 -5.60
C ASP A 111 -1.25 -3.20 -5.87
N LEU A 112 -0.47 -4.25 -5.63
CA LEU A 112 0.97 -4.34 -5.85
C LEU A 112 1.30 -5.37 -6.93
N SER A 113 0.26 -6.01 -7.48
CA SER A 113 0.36 -7.09 -8.45
C SER A 113 0.39 -6.56 -9.88
N GLY A 114 -0.39 -5.51 -10.16
CA GLY A 114 -0.71 -5.10 -11.54
C GLY A 114 -1.56 -6.14 -12.28
N SER A 115 -2.29 -6.98 -11.55
CA SER A 115 -3.27 -7.91 -12.12
C SER A 115 -4.56 -7.17 -12.47
N GLU A 116 -5.24 -7.62 -13.53
CA GLU A 116 -6.56 -7.11 -13.90
C GLU A 116 -7.66 -7.63 -12.96
N SER A 117 -7.39 -8.74 -12.28
CA SER A 117 -8.33 -9.37 -11.36
C SER A 117 -7.93 -9.10 -9.91
N LEU A 118 -8.63 -8.15 -9.28
CA LEU A 118 -8.43 -7.81 -7.87
C LEU A 118 -9.56 -8.36 -6.98
N PRO A 119 -9.30 -8.62 -5.69
CA PRO A 119 -10.36 -8.88 -4.72
C PRO A 119 -11.39 -7.75 -4.71
N ALA A 120 -12.66 -8.09 -4.45
CA ALA A 120 -13.72 -7.09 -4.35
C ALA A 120 -13.41 -6.09 -3.23
N ALA A 121 -13.34 -4.80 -3.56
CA ALA A 121 -12.97 -3.74 -2.63
C ALA A 121 -13.85 -2.50 -2.77
N ARG A 122 -13.94 -1.67 -1.72
CA ARG A 122 -14.57 -0.35 -1.78
C ARG A 122 -13.63 0.71 -2.34
N ARG A 123 -12.34 0.58 -2.01
CA ARG A 123 -11.27 1.48 -2.44
C ARG A 123 -10.06 0.65 -2.88
N VAL A 124 -9.45 1.04 -3.99
CA VAL A 124 -8.21 0.45 -4.48
C VAL A 124 -7.15 1.53 -4.51
N ILE A 125 -5.99 1.22 -3.93
CA ILE A 125 -4.79 2.06 -3.99
C ILE A 125 -3.72 1.30 -4.75
N THR A 126 -3.22 1.89 -5.84
CA THR A 126 -2.14 1.33 -6.64
C THR A 126 -0.97 2.31 -6.63
N PRO A 127 0.16 1.98 -5.98
CA PRO A 127 1.37 2.77 -6.13
C PRO A 127 1.91 2.64 -7.56
N VAL A 128 2.15 3.79 -8.18
CA VAL A 128 2.79 3.89 -9.49
C VAL A 128 4.09 4.68 -9.38
N PHE A 129 5.10 4.20 -10.09
CA PHE A 129 6.43 4.77 -10.12
C PHE A 129 6.64 5.33 -11.52
N ASN A 130 6.76 6.66 -11.64
CA ASN A 130 6.86 7.36 -12.92
C ASN A 130 5.75 6.94 -13.91
N GLY A 131 4.53 6.74 -13.41
CA GLY A 131 3.34 6.38 -14.20
C GLY A 131 3.15 4.89 -14.47
N ALA A 132 4.06 4.01 -14.04
CA ALA A 132 3.91 2.56 -14.19
C ALA A 132 3.79 1.84 -12.83
N PRO A 133 2.90 0.85 -12.67
CA PRO A 133 2.79 0.10 -11.42
C PRO A 133 4.01 -0.80 -11.18
N GLY A 134 4.39 -0.94 -9.91
CA GLY A 134 5.48 -1.82 -9.49
C GLY A 134 6.89 -1.34 -9.86
N GLU A 135 7.88 -2.18 -9.56
CA GLU A 135 9.31 -1.82 -9.62
C GLU A 135 9.77 -1.43 -11.02
N ILE A 136 9.10 -1.92 -12.06
CA ILE A 136 9.44 -1.63 -13.46
C ILE A 136 9.36 -0.13 -13.78
N GLY A 137 8.49 0.62 -13.11
CA GLY A 137 8.40 2.07 -13.28
C GLY A 137 9.67 2.80 -12.79
N VAL A 138 10.25 2.33 -11.68
CA VAL A 138 11.53 2.85 -11.17
C VAL A 138 12.66 2.54 -12.15
N VAL A 139 12.68 1.31 -12.68
CA VAL A 139 13.69 0.88 -13.65
C VAL A 139 13.59 1.70 -14.94
N ALA A 140 12.36 1.90 -15.46
CA ALA A 140 12.13 2.72 -16.64
C ALA A 140 12.59 4.16 -16.42
N ALA A 141 12.27 4.77 -15.27
CA ALA A 141 12.73 6.11 -14.92
C ALA A 141 14.26 6.21 -14.85
N TRP A 142 14.92 5.19 -14.31
CA TRP A 142 16.37 5.12 -14.24
C TRP A 142 17.02 5.06 -15.63
N VAL A 143 16.56 4.14 -16.49
CA VAL A 143 17.06 4.00 -17.86
C VAL A 143 16.86 5.29 -18.67
N ASN A 144 15.74 5.99 -18.44
CA ASN A 144 15.45 7.25 -19.13
C ASN A 144 16.06 8.50 -18.45
N HIS A 145 16.90 8.32 -17.42
CA HIS A 145 17.51 9.41 -16.65
C HIS A 145 16.51 10.43 -16.08
N GLN A 146 15.29 9.99 -15.77
CA GLN A 146 14.25 10.82 -15.19
C GLN A 146 14.40 10.90 -13.67
N ASP A 147 13.90 11.97 -13.06
CA ASP A 147 13.73 12.02 -11.60
C ASP A 147 12.66 11.03 -11.16
N LEU A 148 12.79 10.49 -9.93
CA LEU A 148 11.79 9.57 -9.38
C LEU A 148 10.53 10.32 -8.95
N LEU A 149 9.39 9.77 -9.32
CA LEU A 149 8.07 10.19 -8.88
C LEU A 149 7.31 8.94 -8.42
N VAL A 150 6.76 9.01 -7.22
CA VAL A 150 5.85 7.99 -6.69
C VAL A 150 4.48 8.64 -6.58
N ASP A 151 3.50 8.10 -7.31
CA ASP A 151 2.12 8.52 -7.21
C ASP A 151 1.26 7.36 -6.67
N LEU A 152 0.13 7.69 -6.04
CA LEU A 152 -0.91 6.71 -5.71
C LEU A 152 -2.12 6.96 -6.59
N HIS A 153 -2.47 5.97 -7.41
CA HIS A 153 -3.78 5.90 -8.02
C HIS A 153 -4.76 5.40 -6.96
N ASP A 154 -5.75 6.22 -6.65
CA ASP A 154 -6.70 6.00 -5.57
C ASP A 154 -8.12 6.11 -6.12
N THR A 155 -8.86 5.00 -6.13
CA THR A 155 -10.23 4.98 -6.68
C THR A 155 -11.20 5.87 -5.89
N ALA A 156 -10.91 6.16 -4.62
CA ALA A 156 -11.70 7.11 -3.84
C ALA A 156 -11.34 8.58 -4.14
N ARG A 157 -10.18 8.85 -4.74
CA ARG A 157 -9.66 10.19 -5.02
C ARG A 157 -8.98 10.30 -6.39
N PRO A 158 -9.68 10.00 -7.50
CA PRO A 158 -9.06 9.89 -8.83
C PRO A 158 -8.46 11.22 -9.35
N LEU A 159 -8.91 12.37 -8.85
CA LEU A 159 -8.45 13.70 -9.28
C LEU A 159 -7.40 14.33 -8.35
N ARG A 160 -7.02 13.64 -7.26
CA ARG A 160 -6.09 14.16 -6.26
C ARG A 160 -5.05 13.09 -5.92
N PRO A 161 -4.12 12.82 -6.85
CA PRO A 161 -3.09 11.82 -6.63
C PRO A 161 -2.21 12.24 -5.46
N TRP A 162 -1.88 11.27 -4.62
CA TRP A 162 -0.86 11.44 -3.60
C TRP A 162 0.50 11.29 -4.25
N THR A 163 1.36 12.28 -4.11
CA THR A 163 2.64 12.30 -4.83
C THR A 163 3.80 12.42 -3.84
N ALA A 164 4.88 11.71 -4.10
CA ALA A 164 6.16 11.89 -3.42
C ALA A 164 7.31 11.89 -4.43
N ARG A 165 8.35 12.69 -4.13
CA ARG A 165 9.57 12.78 -4.93
C ARG A 165 10.73 12.27 -4.09
N PRO A 166 10.99 10.95 -4.08
CA PRO A 166 12.10 10.40 -3.32
C PRO A 166 13.41 10.89 -3.91
N THR A 167 14.29 11.37 -3.05
CA THR A 167 15.68 11.65 -3.42
C THR A 167 16.46 10.35 -3.40
N SER A 168 17.22 10.07 -4.45
CA SER A 168 18.20 8.98 -4.42
C SER A 168 19.59 9.54 -4.14
N ALA A 169 20.32 8.87 -3.24
CA ALA A 169 21.69 9.26 -2.87
C ALA A 169 22.66 9.17 -4.06
N ASP A 170 22.43 8.23 -4.98
CA ASP A 170 23.19 8.10 -6.21
C ASP A 170 22.26 7.75 -7.38
N ARG A 171 22.23 8.62 -8.40
CA ARG A 171 21.37 8.46 -9.58
C ARG A 171 21.83 7.33 -10.50
N GLN A 172 23.07 6.85 -10.36
CA GLN A 172 23.68 5.83 -11.21
C GLN A 172 23.42 4.40 -10.69
N VAL A 173 23.18 4.23 -9.40
CA VAL A 173 23.01 2.91 -8.77
C VAL A 173 21.53 2.54 -8.68
N LEU A 174 21.11 1.53 -9.44
CA LEU A 174 19.71 1.12 -9.53
C LEU A 174 19.15 0.64 -8.18
N ALA A 175 19.92 -0.15 -7.43
CA ALA A 175 19.50 -0.66 -6.13
C ALA A 175 19.14 0.46 -5.15
N LEU A 176 19.92 1.54 -5.09
CA LEU A 176 19.65 2.69 -4.22
C LEU A 176 18.41 3.48 -4.69
N ARG A 177 18.15 3.54 -5.99
CA ARG A 177 16.95 4.16 -6.54
C ARG A 177 15.68 3.37 -6.20
N LEU A 178 15.74 2.04 -6.35
CA LEU A 178 14.65 1.14 -5.94
C LEU A 178 14.40 1.26 -4.43
N ASP A 179 15.45 1.21 -3.62
CA ASP A 179 15.31 1.33 -2.17
C ASP A 179 14.67 2.66 -1.76
N SER A 180 15.11 3.77 -2.36
CA SER A 180 14.55 5.11 -2.10
C SER A 180 13.07 5.21 -2.51
N ALA A 181 12.71 4.69 -3.70
CA ALA A 181 11.35 4.77 -4.21
C ALA A 181 10.36 3.89 -3.42
N LEU A 182 10.73 2.63 -3.21
CA LEU A 182 9.88 1.64 -2.57
C LEU A 182 9.72 1.91 -1.07
N SER A 183 10.78 2.35 -0.39
CA SER A 183 10.70 2.82 1.00
C SER A 183 9.82 4.06 1.13
N CYS A 184 9.83 4.95 0.14
CA CYS A 184 8.99 6.16 0.13
C CYS A 184 7.50 5.86 -0.13
N ALA A 185 7.19 4.79 -0.86
CA ALA A 185 5.81 4.39 -1.12
C ALA A 185 5.05 4.01 0.16
N VAL A 186 5.72 3.35 1.12
CA VAL A 186 5.10 2.92 2.40
C VAL A 186 4.46 4.09 3.17
N PRO A 187 5.19 5.15 3.58
CA PRO A 187 4.59 6.27 4.30
C PRO A 187 3.57 7.05 3.46
N LEU A 188 3.71 7.07 2.12
CA LEU A 188 2.73 7.70 1.24
C LEU A 188 1.38 6.97 1.29
N ILE A 189 1.40 5.63 1.25
CA ILE A 189 0.22 4.78 1.39
C ILE A 189 -0.42 4.97 2.77
N LEU A 190 0.38 4.93 3.84
CA LEU A 190 -0.12 5.15 5.21
C LEU A 190 -0.81 6.51 5.35
N LYS A 191 -0.24 7.57 4.77
CA LYS A 191 -0.84 8.90 4.76
C LYS A 191 -2.18 8.91 4.01
N ALA A 192 -2.25 8.25 2.86
CA ALA A 192 -3.46 8.17 2.06
C ALA A 192 -4.61 7.44 2.78
N LEU A 193 -4.29 6.46 3.62
CA LEU A 193 -5.26 5.74 4.44
C LEU A 193 -5.71 6.56 5.66
N ALA A 194 -4.78 7.22 6.35
CA ALA A 194 -5.09 7.98 7.57
C ALA A 194 -6.06 9.16 7.32
N GLU A 195 -5.98 9.83 6.16
CA GLU A 195 -6.86 10.98 5.87
C GLU A 195 -8.32 10.57 5.62
N GLU A 196 -8.58 9.32 5.22
CA GLU A 196 -9.95 8.80 5.11
C GLU A 196 -10.59 8.62 6.49
N THR A 197 -9.85 8.06 7.45
CA THR A 197 -10.31 7.89 8.83
C THR A 197 -10.64 9.23 9.49
N GLY A 198 -9.84 10.27 9.22
CA GLY A 198 -10.10 11.63 9.69
C GLY A 198 -11.34 12.26 9.04
N SER A 199 -11.54 12.03 7.74
CA SER A 199 -12.71 12.55 7.02
C SER A 199 -14.01 11.86 7.45
N ALA A 200 -13.99 10.53 7.69
CA ALA A 200 -15.17 9.77 8.12
C ALA A 200 -15.61 10.14 9.55
N ALA A 201 -14.67 10.39 10.47
CA ALA A 201 -14.98 10.84 11.83
C ALA A 201 -15.57 12.26 11.88
N SER A 202 -15.33 13.08 10.86
CA SER A 202 -15.85 14.46 10.77
C SER A 202 -17.25 14.57 10.13
N ALA A 203 -17.80 13.48 9.60
CA ALA A 203 -19.14 13.46 9.02
C ALA A 203 -20.23 13.36 10.12
N SER A 204 -20.38 14.41 10.91
CA SER A 204 -21.59 14.60 11.72
C SER A 204 -22.77 14.90 10.80
N PRO A 205 -23.92 14.22 10.92
CA PRO A 205 -25.10 14.54 10.11
C PRO A 205 -25.65 15.90 10.56
N GLY A 206 -25.29 16.95 9.81
CA GLY A 206 -25.93 18.25 9.96
C GLY A 206 -27.46 18.12 9.76
N PRO A 207 -28.28 18.87 10.52
CA PRO A 207 -29.72 18.76 10.43
C PRO A 207 -30.15 19.13 9.01
N ARG A 208 -30.84 18.20 8.34
CA ARG A 208 -31.54 18.45 7.08
C ARG A 208 -32.60 19.51 7.35
N THR A 209 -32.31 20.76 7.03
CA THR A 209 -33.33 21.81 6.93
C THR A 209 -34.25 21.44 5.77
N ALA A 210 -35.49 21.09 6.11
CA ALA A 210 -36.56 20.91 5.13
C ALA A 210 -36.74 22.20 4.31
N PRO A 211 -36.94 22.13 2.98
CA PRO A 211 -37.29 23.30 2.20
C PRO A 211 -38.68 23.80 2.64
N PRO A 212 -38.91 25.12 2.74
CA PRO A 212 -40.23 25.65 3.01
C PRO A 212 -41.16 25.34 1.83
N SER A 213 -42.34 24.79 2.14
CA SER A 213 -43.42 24.60 1.18
C SER A 213 -43.94 25.97 0.72
N PHE A 214 -43.75 26.30 -0.55
CA PHE A 214 -44.48 27.42 -1.16
C PHE A 214 -45.92 26.97 -1.40
N GLY A 215 -46.82 27.53 -0.59
CA GLY A 215 -48.26 27.39 -0.74
C GLY A 215 -48.72 27.91 -2.10
N ALA A 216 -49.66 27.18 -2.68
CA ALA A 216 -50.37 27.54 -3.89
C ALA A 216 -51.10 28.88 -3.73
N LEU A 217 -50.96 29.75 -4.73
CA LEU A 217 -51.94 30.80 -5.00
C LEU A 217 -52.46 30.59 -6.43
N SER A 218 -53.65 30.03 -6.50
CA SER A 218 -54.52 30.08 -7.67
C SER A 218 -55.35 31.37 -7.64
N ALA A 219 -55.50 31.97 -8.83
CA ALA A 219 -56.62 32.77 -9.33
C ALA A 219 -56.96 34.12 -8.65
N LEU A 220 -56.72 35.21 -9.38
CA LEU A 220 -57.75 35.97 -10.12
C LEU A 220 -57.08 36.89 -11.15
#